data_AF-A0A2M7AQ42-F1
#
_entry.id   AF-A0A2M7AQ42-F1
#
_cell.length_a   1.000
_cell.length_b   1.000
_cell.length_c   1.000
_cell.angle_alpha   90.00
_cell.angle_beta   90.00
_cell.angle_gamma   90.00
#
_symmetry.space_group_name_H-M   'P 1'
#
loop_
_entity.id
_entity.type
_entity.pdbx_description
1 polymer ?
#
loop_
_entity_poly.entity_id
_entity_poly.type
_entity_poly.pdbx_seq_one_letter_code
_entity_poly.pdbx_strand_id
1 'polypeptide(L)'
;MAKLNYFYAIGKRKESSARVRVFRGKGENTVNGISAEKYFPGKVSESVWKKPFEVTETSEKYYFSAKVIGGGKQGQLDAVVNGIA
;
A
#
# COMPACT_ATOMS: atom_id res chain seq x y z
N MET A 1 -24.76 4.60 8.04
CA MET A 1 -23.66 4.43 7.06
C MET A 1 -22.63 3.51 7.70
N ALA A 2 -22.41 2.32 7.15
CA ALA A 2 -21.57 1.30 7.77
C ALA A 2 -20.15 1.84 8.01
N LYS A 3 -19.66 1.77 9.26
CA LYS A 3 -18.24 1.90 9.55
C LYS A 3 -17.55 0.75 8.80
N LEU A 4 -16.96 1.04 7.65
CA LEU A 4 -15.96 0.15 7.08
C LEU A 4 -14.84 0.10 8.11
N ASN A 5 -14.69 -1.02 8.80
CA ASN A 5 -13.55 -1.26 9.67
C ASN A 5 -12.31 -1.30 8.77
N TYR A 6 -11.61 -0.18 8.71
CA TYR A 6 -10.31 -0.07 8.06
C TYR A 6 -9.24 0.12 9.12
N PHE A 7 -8.12 -0.55 8.93
CA PHE A 7 -6.91 -0.27 9.69
C PHE A 7 -6.23 0.94 9.06
N TYR A 8 -5.92 1.92 9.89
CA TYR A 8 -5.21 3.12 9.47
C TYR A 8 -3.77 3.03 9.94
N ALA A 9 -2.85 3.18 8.99
CA ALA A 9 -1.43 3.18 9.26
C ALA A 9 -0.74 4.30 8.48
N ILE A 10 0.40 4.74 8.98
CA ILE A 10 1.23 5.76 8.33
C ILE A 10 2.63 5.17 8.19
N GLY A 11 3.08 5.05 6.95
CA GLY A 11 4.47 4.71 6.64
C GLY A 11 5.25 5.96 6.23
N LYS A 12 6.49 6.08 6.67
CA LYS A 12 7.38 7.18 6.29
C LYS A 12 8.73 6.60 5.87
N ARG A 13 9.34 7.19 4.86
CA ARG A 13 10.73 6.88 4.48
C ARG A 13 11.37 8.05 3.76
N LYS A 14 12.57 8.44 4.23
CA LYS A 14 13.28 9.64 3.77
C LYS A 14 12.31 10.84 3.83
N GLU A 15 12.00 11.44 2.69
CA GLU A 15 11.09 12.58 2.53
C GLU A 15 9.68 12.16 2.07
N SER A 16 9.43 10.86 1.91
CA SER A 16 8.14 10.31 1.47
C SER A 16 7.27 9.92 2.68
N SER A 17 6.00 10.34 2.65
CA SER A 17 4.98 9.96 3.61
C SER A 17 3.82 9.24 2.92
N ALA A 18 3.44 8.09 3.45
CA ALA A 18 2.37 7.22 2.97
C ALA A 18 1.29 7.07 4.05
N ARG A 19 0.05 7.43 3.72
CA ARG A 19 -1.13 7.15 4.55
C ARG A 19 -1.83 5.94 3.97
N VAL A 20 -1.80 4.83 4.68
CA VAL A 20 -2.33 3.54 4.24
C VAL A 20 -3.63 3.24 4.98
N ARG A 21 -4.64 2.81 4.23
CA ARG A 21 -5.90 2.28 4.76
C ARG A 21 -6.03 0.85 4.28
N VAL A 22 -6.06 -0.10 5.20
CA VAL A 22 -6.24 -1.52 4.90
C VAL A 22 -7.67 -1.90 5.23
N PHE A 23 -8.35 -2.51 4.28
CA PHE A 23 -9.74 -2.93 4.38
C PHE A 23 -9.82 -4.44 4.27
N ARG A 24 -10.72 -5.06 5.06
CA ARG A 24 -10.99 -6.50 4.95
C ARG A 24 -11.98 -6.77 3.81
N GLY A 25 -11.60 -7.62 2.87
CA GLY A 25 -12.42 -8.01 1.72
C GLY A 25 -11.58 -8.24 0.46
N LYS A 26 -12.27 -8.49 -0.64
CA LYS A 26 -11.69 -8.61 -1.98
C LYS A 26 -11.87 -7.28 -2.70
N GLY A 27 -10.76 -6.63 -3.04
CA GLY A 27 -10.74 -5.32 -3.70
C GLY A 27 -9.41 -5.06 -4.38
N GLU A 28 -9.33 -3.98 -5.14
CA GLU A 28 -8.10 -3.60 -5.84
C GLU A 28 -7.20 -2.74 -4.94
N ASN A 29 -5.89 -3.01 -5.04
CA ASN A 29 -4.87 -2.22 -4.35
C ASN A 29 -4.64 -0.91 -5.11
N THR A 30 -4.90 0.20 -4.43
CA THR A 30 -4.84 1.54 -5.05
C THR A 30 -3.84 2.45 -4.35
N VAL A 31 -3.11 3.24 -5.13
CA VAL A 31 -2.16 4.25 -4.68
C VAL A 31 -2.50 5.56 -5.36
N ASN A 32 -2.81 6.60 -4.59
CA ASN A 32 -3.22 7.92 -5.09
C ASN A 32 -4.41 7.87 -6.09
N GLY A 33 -5.30 6.88 -5.95
CA GLY A 33 -6.48 6.71 -6.83
C GLY A 33 -6.17 5.99 -8.15
N ILE A 34 -4.96 5.45 -8.32
CA ILE A 34 -4.55 4.64 -9.46
C ILE A 34 -4.19 3.23 -8.95
N SER A 35 -4.34 2.19 -9.77
CA SER A 35 -3.91 0.83 -9.41
C SER A 35 -2.43 0.78 -9.05
N ALA A 36 -2.08 0.05 -7.99
CA ALA A 36 -0.70 -0.05 -7.50
C ALA A 36 0.30 -0.49 -8.59
N GLU A 37 -0.12 -1.41 -9.46
CA GLU A 37 0.67 -1.92 -10.60
C GLU A 37 0.99 -0.83 -11.63
N LYS A 38 0.05 0.10 -11.86
CA LYS A 38 0.23 1.21 -12.80
C LYS A 38 1.05 2.35 -12.18
N TYR A 39 0.92 2.56 -10.87
CA TYR A 39 1.66 3.60 -10.16
C TYR A 39 3.15 3.23 -9.99
N PHE A 40 3.42 1.96 -9.65
CA PHE A 40 4.76 1.41 -9.50
C PHE A 40 5.04 0.35 -10.57
N PRO A 41 5.40 0.78 -11.80
CA PRO A 41 5.69 -0.16 -12.87
C PRO A 41 6.99 -0.93 -12.60
N GLY A 42 6.96 -2.24 -12.81
CA GLY A 42 8.14 -3.11 -12.76
C GLY A 42 8.04 -4.26 -11.77
N LYS A 43 8.56 -5.43 -12.15
CA LYS A 43 8.49 -6.66 -11.35
C LYS A 43 9.10 -6.52 -9.96
N VAL A 44 10.20 -5.76 -9.83
CA VAL A 44 10.86 -5.53 -8.54
C VAL A 44 9.95 -4.76 -7.59
N SER A 45 9.35 -3.68 -8.08
CA SER A 45 8.40 -2.89 -7.31
C SER A 45 7.18 -3.72 -6.89
N GLU A 46 6.68 -4.55 -7.80
CA GLU A 46 5.58 -5.47 -7.57
C GLU A 46 5.87 -6.46 -6.44
N SER A 47 7.02 -7.13 -6.49
CA SER A 47 7.45 -8.05 -5.45
C SER A 47 7.57 -7.37 -4.09
N VAL A 48 8.04 -6.11 -4.04
CA VAL A 48 8.25 -5.41 -2.77
C VAL A 48 6.93 -5.06 -2.08
N TRP A 49 5.93 -4.52 -2.79
CA TRP A 49 4.64 -4.22 -2.14
C TRP A 49 3.78 -5.47 -1.89
N LYS A 50 3.97 -6.57 -2.64
CA LYS A 50 3.33 -7.86 -2.38
C LYS A 50 3.95 -8.62 -1.20
N LYS A 51 5.24 -8.45 -0.94
CA LYS A 51 6.00 -9.10 0.16
C LYS A 51 5.25 -9.11 1.51
N PRO A 52 4.75 -8.00 2.06
CA PRO A 52 4.07 -8.03 3.36
C PRO A 52 2.77 -8.85 3.36
N PHE A 53 2.05 -8.88 2.23
CA PHE A 53 0.84 -9.70 2.10
C PHE A 53 1.14 -11.19 1.97
N GLU A 54 2.26 -11.53 1.33
CA GLU A 54 2.76 -12.90 1.23
C GLU A 54 3.20 -13.43 2.60
N VAL A 55 3.96 -12.65 3.38
CA VAL A 55 4.42 -13.02 4.72
C VAL A 55 3.26 -13.22 5.70
N THR A 56 2.19 -12.43 5.55
CA THR A 56 0.99 -12.54 6.39
C THR A 56 -0.05 -13.51 5.83
N GLU A 57 0.25 -14.20 4.72
CA GLU A 57 -0.68 -15.10 4.00
C GLU A 57 -2.07 -14.47 3.77
N THR A 58 -2.11 -13.15 3.56
CA THR A 58 -3.37 -12.41 3.45
C THR A 58 -3.58 -11.66 2.14
N SER A 59 -2.84 -12.04 1.10
CA SER A 59 -2.95 -11.50 -0.25
C SER A 59 -4.37 -11.50 -0.84
N GLU A 60 -5.27 -12.38 -0.40
CA GLU A 60 -6.64 -12.46 -0.96
C GLU A 60 -7.75 -11.94 -0.02
N LYS A 61 -7.43 -11.59 1.23
CA LYS A 61 -8.45 -11.18 2.23
C LYS A 61 -8.38 -9.70 2.62
N TYR A 62 -7.29 -9.02 2.29
CA TYR A 62 -7.15 -7.58 2.51
C TYR A 62 -6.81 -6.88 1.20
N TYR A 63 -7.35 -5.68 1.06
CA TYR A 63 -6.93 -4.73 0.04
C TYR A 63 -6.54 -3.42 0.72
N PHE A 64 -5.64 -2.67 0.11
CA PHE A 64 -5.21 -1.39 0.66
C PHE A 64 -5.46 -0.23 -0.30
N SER A 65 -5.73 0.93 0.29
CA SER A 65 -5.71 2.21 -0.40
C SER A 65 -4.68 3.10 0.29
N ALA A 66 -3.63 3.46 -0.45
CA ALA A 66 -2.57 4.33 0.05
C ALA A 66 -2.63 5.69 -0.64
N LYS A 67 -2.41 6.76 0.14
CA LYS A 67 -2.08 8.08 -0.38
C LYS A 67 -0.65 8.42 -0.03
N VAL A 68 0.17 8.67 -1.05
CA VAL A 68 1.60 8.95 -0.89
C VAL A 68 1.93 10.34 -1.39
N ILE A 69 2.78 11.05 -0.64
CA ILE A 69 3.22 12.41 -0.94
C ILE A 69 4.71 12.54 -0.63
N GLY A 70 5.43 13.28 -1.47
CA GLY A 70 6.85 13.60 -1.26
C GLY A 70 7.84 12.57 -1.81
N GLY A 71 9.10 12.98 -1.95
CA GLY A 71 10.21 12.16 -2.46
C GLY A 71 10.00 11.60 -3.88
N GLY A 72 10.74 10.54 -4.21
CA GLY A 72 10.65 9.83 -5.50
C GLY A 72 9.89 8.50 -5.42
N LYS A 73 9.60 7.89 -6.59
CA LYS A 73 8.79 6.65 -6.68
C LYS A 73 9.29 5.52 -5.78
N GLN A 74 10.60 5.28 -5.73
CA GLN A 74 11.20 4.25 -4.86
C GLN A 74 11.01 4.56 -3.37
N GLY A 75 11.17 5.82 -2.98
CA GLY A 75 10.95 6.26 -1.60
C GLY A 75 9.49 6.11 -1.16
N GLN A 76 8.57 6.42 -2.07
CA GLN A 76 7.13 6.26 -1.86
C GLN A 76 6.73 4.80 -1.75
N LEU A 77 7.27 3.92 -2.59
CA LEU A 77 7.00 2.48 -2.55
C LEU A 77 7.38 1.88 -1.20
N ASP A 78 8.60 2.15 -0.75
CA ASP A 78 9.09 1.65 0.53
C ASP A 78 8.34 2.31 1.72
N ALA A 79 7.86 3.55 1.58
CA ALA A 79 6.98 4.17 2.57
C ALA A 79 5.61 3.47 2.64
N VAL A 80 5.04 3.02 1.52
CA VAL A 80 3.79 2.24 1.51
C VAL A 80 4.00 0.89 2.20
N VAL A 81 5.09 0.20 1.87
CA VAL A 81 5.43 -1.10 2.47
C VAL A 81 5.59 -0.98 3.98
N ASN A 82 6.30 0.05 4.45
CA ASN A 82 6.44 0.34 5.89
C ASN A 82 5.12 0.73 6.57
N GLY A 83 4.09 1.13 5.81
CA GLY A 83 2.76 1.39 6.35
C GLY A 83 1.85 0.16 6.33
N ILE A 84 2.25 -0.93 5.67
CA ILE A 84 1.49 -2.19 5.59
C ILE A 84 2.08 -3.23 6.55
N ALA A 85 3.40 -3.27 6.67
CA ALA A 85 4.13 -4.10 7.65
C ALA A 85 3.88 -3.62 9.09
#